data_AF-A0A959KBQ6-F1
#
_entry.id   AF-A0A959KBQ6-F1
#
_cell.length_a   1.000
_cell.length_b   1.000
_cell.length_c   1.000
_cell.angle_alpha   90.00
_cell.angle_beta   90.00
_cell.angle_gamma   90.00
#
_symmetry.space_group_name_H-M   'P 1'
#
loop_
_entity.id
_entity.type
_entity.pdbx_description
1 polymer ?
#
loop_
_entity_poly.entity_id
_entity_poly.type
_entity_poly.pdbx_seq_one_letter_code
_entity_poly.pdbx_strand_id
1 'polypeptide(L)'
;MDRFFLISDLMVDAYQKDDLFVVNQLANEYLTLATDWNDSWNYGNALHQANLYLGLIATNAREIDKAKDYLIRSGKVPSSPQLKTFGPNMLLAKALLEQGESAIVLDYLELCKSFWGKVFRLGKIRKWKNAIKAGEIPDFGANLLYHALKSGEAIGKKK
;
A
#
# COMPACT_ATOMS: atom_id res chain seq x y z
N MET A 1 -9.27 -4.54 22.23
CA MET A 1 -8.49 -3.93 21.14
C MET A 1 -9.47 -3.14 20.30
N ASP A 2 -9.24 -1.83 20.10
CA ASP A 2 -10.17 -0.98 19.37
C ASP A 2 -10.32 -1.40 17.91
N ARG A 3 -11.52 -1.21 17.36
CA ARG A 3 -11.87 -1.56 15.98
C ARG A 3 -10.86 -1.03 14.97
N PHE A 4 -10.40 0.20 15.17
CA PHE A 4 -9.40 0.86 14.33
C PHE A 4 -8.10 0.04 14.16
N PHE A 5 -7.63 -0.64 15.21
CA PHE A 5 -6.41 -1.45 15.15
C PHE A 5 -6.66 -2.85 14.57
N LEU A 6 -7.90 -3.34 14.60
CA LEU A 6 -8.26 -4.67 14.09
C LEU A 6 -8.51 -4.70 12.58
N ILE A 7 -8.96 -3.58 11.99
CA ILE A 7 -9.39 -3.56 10.59
C ILE A 7 -8.28 -3.99 9.63
N SER A 8 -7.02 -3.62 9.89
CA SER A 8 -5.89 -4.06 9.05
C SER A 8 -5.84 -5.59 8.92
N ASP A 9 -5.85 -6.31 10.04
CA ASP A 9 -5.73 -7.77 10.04
C ASP A 9 -6.97 -8.44 9.43
N LEU A 10 -8.16 -7.89 9.68
CA LEU A 10 -9.41 -8.38 9.08
C LEU A 10 -9.46 -8.18 7.56
N MET A 11 -8.91 -7.05 7.08
CA MET A 11 -8.86 -6.74 5.65
C MET A 11 -7.90 -7.66 4.93
N VAL A 12 -6.74 -7.96 5.55
CA VAL A 12 -5.80 -8.97 5.06
C VAL A 12 -6.48 -10.34 4.99
N ASP A 13 -7.17 -10.76 6.05
CA ASP A 13 -7.87 -12.05 6.10
C ASP A 13 -8.96 -12.17 5.03
N ALA A 14 -9.75 -11.12 4.84
CA ALA A 14 -10.80 -11.09 3.82
C ALA A 14 -10.18 -11.14 2.40
N TYR A 15 -9.11 -10.38 2.16
CA TYR A 15 -8.43 -10.36 0.87
C TYR A 15 -7.78 -11.71 0.54
N GLN A 16 -7.18 -12.39 1.51
CA GLN A 16 -6.62 -13.74 1.32
C GLN A 16 -7.68 -14.79 0.97
N LYS A 17 -8.94 -14.54 1.35
CA LYS A 17 -10.10 -15.38 1.00
C LYS A 17 -10.81 -14.94 -0.27
N ASP A 18 -10.27 -13.94 -0.98
CA ASP A 18 -10.87 -13.30 -2.15
C ASP A 18 -12.27 -12.69 -1.88
N ASP A 19 -12.57 -12.35 -0.62
CA ASP A 19 -13.83 -11.70 -0.24
C ASP A 19 -13.73 -10.18 -0.46
N LEU A 20 -13.71 -9.79 -1.73
CA LEU A 20 -13.55 -8.38 -2.14
C LEU A 20 -14.69 -7.48 -1.63
N PHE A 21 -15.87 -8.04 -1.37
CA PHE A 21 -16.98 -7.30 -0.78
C PHE A 21 -16.66 -6.89 0.66
N VAL A 22 -16.19 -7.82 1.49
CA VAL A 22 -15.78 -7.53 2.87
C VAL A 22 -14.55 -6.62 2.88
N VAL A 23 -13.57 -6.83 2.00
CA VAL A 23 -12.41 -5.92 1.86
C VAL A 23 -12.86 -4.48 1.58
N ASN A 24 -13.81 -4.30 0.65
CA ASN A 24 -14.34 -2.98 0.32
C ASN A 24 -15.02 -2.32 1.53
N GLN A 25 -15.84 -3.06 2.28
CA GLN A 25 -16.48 -2.52 3.49
C GLN A 25 -15.46 -2.11 4.55
N LEU A 26 -14.51 -2.99 4.84
CA LEU A 26 -13.45 -2.75 5.83
C LEU A 26 -12.55 -1.58 5.44
N ALA A 27 -12.20 -1.44 4.16
CA ALA A 27 -11.37 -0.32 3.70
C ALA A 27 -12.09 1.02 3.86
N ASN A 28 -13.37 1.10 3.51
CA ASN A 28 -14.16 2.33 3.70
C ASN A 28 -14.41 2.63 5.18
N GLU A 29 -14.66 1.61 6.00
CA GLU A 29 -14.73 1.75 7.46
C GLU A 29 -13.40 2.29 8.02
N TYR A 30 -12.26 1.80 7.52
CA TYR A 30 -10.95 2.24 7.99
C TYR A 30 -10.70 3.72 7.70
N LEU A 31 -11.05 4.17 6.48
CA LEU A 31 -10.96 5.59 6.11
C LEU A 31 -11.85 6.46 6.99
N THR A 32 -13.05 5.97 7.32
CA THR A 32 -13.99 6.68 8.17
C THR A 32 -13.45 6.78 9.60
N LEU A 33 -13.03 5.67 10.20
CA LEU A 33 -12.47 5.69 11.55
C LEU A 33 -11.18 6.50 11.62
N ALA A 34 -10.35 6.48 10.58
CA ALA A 34 -9.09 7.22 10.57
C ALA A 34 -9.26 8.74 10.84
N THR A 35 -10.42 9.34 10.56
CA THR A 35 -10.67 10.76 10.87
C THR A 35 -10.62 11.04 12.37
N ASP A 36 -11.14 10.11 13.17
CA ASP A 36 -11.20 10.22 14.63
C ASP A 36 -9.87 9.84 15.30
N TRP A 37 -9.00 9.17 14.55
CA TRP A 37 -7.70 8.67 15.01
C TRP A 37 -6.52 9.39 14.34
N ASN A 38 -6.70 10.65 13.92
CA ASN A 38 -5.69 11.40 13.16
C ASN A 38 -4.37 11.65 13.93
N ASP A 39 -4.42 11.64 15.28
CA ASP A 39 -3.25 11.74 16.16
C ASP A 39 -2.59 10.37 16.44
N SER A 40 -3.17 9.27 15.94
CA SER A 40 -2.64 7.92 16.16
C SER A 40 -1.38 7.67 15.34
N TRP A 41 -0.42 6.95 15.93
CA TRP A 41 0.76 6.45 15.20
C TRP A 41 0.40 5.61 13.98
N ASN A 42 -0.80 5.02 13.97
CA ASN A 42 -1.30 4.14 12.91
C ASN A 42 -2.12 4.88 11.83
N TYR A 43 -2.37 6.18 11.98
CA TYR A 43 -3.20 6.97 11.06
C TYR A 43 -2.72 6.88 9.60
N GLY A 44 -1.42 7.08 9.36
CA GLY A 44 -0.84 6.97 8.01
C GLY A 44 -0.95 5.56 7.42
N ASN A 45 -0.84 4.52 8.24
CA ASN A 45 -1.01 3.13 7.78
C ASN A 45 -2.46 2.87 7.38
N ALA A 46 -3.41 3.35 8.18
CA ALA A 46 -4.84 3.18 7.93
C ALA A 46 -5.24 3.73 6.57
N LEU A 47 -4.84 4.98 6.30
CA LEU A 47 -5.10 5.61 5.01
C LEU A 47 -4.37 4.91 3.86
N HIS A 48 -3.11 4.50 4.06
CA HIS A 48 -2.34 3.81 3.02
C HIS A 48 -3.00 2.49 2.62
N GLN A 49 -3.26 1.61 3.61
CA GLN A 49 -3.81 0.28 3.40
C GLN A 49 -5.21 0.34 2.79
N ALA A 50 -6.08 1.22 3.29
CA ALA A 50 -7.43 1.33 2.74
C ALA A 50 -7.40 1.73 1.25
N ASN A 51 -6.60 2.72 0.87
CA ASN A 51 -6.46 3.10 -0.54
C ASN A 51 -5.79 2.00 -1.37
N LEU A 52 -4.80 1.27 -0.83
CA LEU A 52 -4.19 0.13 -1.48
C LEU A 52 -5.24 -0.92 -1.88
N TYR A 53 -6.07 -1.36 -0.94
CA TYR A 53 -7.06 -2.40 -1.18
C TYR A 53 -8.21 -1.94 -2.08
N LEU A 54 -8.70 -0.70 -1.91
CA LEU A 54 -9.70 -0.13 -2.81
C LEU A 54 -9.19 -0.04 -4.26
N GLY A 55 -7.91 0.30 -4.45
CA GLY A 55 -7.30 0.30 -5.78
C GLY A 55 -7.15 -1.11 -6.37
N LEU A 56 -6.86 -2.12 -5.56
CA LEU A 56 -6.79 -3.52 -6.01
C LEU A 56 -8.17 -4.03 -6.45
N ILE A 57 -9.21 -3.72 -5.69
CA ILE A 57 -10.61 -4.00 -6.06
C ILE A 57 -10.95 -3.32 -7.39
N ALA A 58 -10.63 -2.02 -7.53
CA ALA A 58 -10.86 -1.29 -8.78
C ALA A 58 -10.10 -1.90 -9.96
N THR A 59 -8.88 -2.39 -9.75
CA THR A 59 -8.10 -3.08 -10.79
C THR A 59 -8.77 -4.39 -11.22
N ASN A 60 -9.27 -5.19 -10.26
CA ASN A 60 -10.01 -6.42 -10.54
C ASN A 60 -11.30 -6.15 -11.33
N ALA A 61 -12.00 -5.06 -10.99
CA ALA A 61 -13.19 -4.60 -11.69
C ALA A 61 -12.90 -3.92 -13.05
N ARG A 62 -11.63 -3.86 -13.49
CA ARG A 62 -11.16 -3.14 -14.69
C ARG A 62 -11.46 -1.64 -14.69
N GLU A 63 -11.67 -1.06 -13.52
CA GLU A 63 -11.86 0.38 -13.31
C GLU A 63 -10.49 1.07 -13.13
N ILE A 64 -9.65 1.00 -14.17
CA ILE A 64 -8.23 1.39 -14.08
C ILE A 64 -8.06 2.83 -13.62
N ASP A 65 -8.88 3.77 -14.11
CA ASP A 65 -8.80 5.17 -13.68
C ASP A 65 -9.02 5.35 -12.17
N LYS A 66 -9.95 4.60 -11.57
CA LYS A 66 -10.14 4.62 -10.11
C LYS A 66 -8.95 4.00 -9.39
N ALA A 67 -8.38 2.91 -9.91
CA ALA A 67 -7.18 2.30 -9.33
C ALA A 67 -5.99 3.27 -9.31
N LYS A 68 -5.81 4.07 -10.37
CA LYS A 68 -4.79 5.14 -10.43
C LYS A 68 -5.02 6.20 -9.35
N ASP A 69 -6.26 6.66 -9.18
CA ASP A 69 -6.62 7.63 -8.15
C ASP A 69 -6.31 7.11 -6.74
N TYR A 70 -6.68 5.86 -6.46
CA TYR A 70 -6.37 5.20 -5.19
C TYR A 70 -4.86 5.07 -4.96
N LEU A 71 -4.08 4.75 -5.99
CA LEU A 71 -2.62 4.72 -5.87
C LEU A 71 -2.07 6.09 -5.45
N ILE A 72 -2.49 7.17 -6.12
CA ILE A 72 -2.04 8.53 -5.78
C ILE A 72 -2.47 8.96 -4.37
N ARG A 73 -3.70 8.62 -3.96
CA ARG A 73 -4.18 8.88 -2.59
C ARG A 73 -3.31 8.15 -1.57
N SER A 74 -2.95 6.90 -1.83
CA SER A 74 -2.05 6.13 -0.95
C SER A 74 -0.65 6.77 -0.86
N GLY A 75 -0.17 7.42 -1.93
CA GLY A 75 1.12 8.12 -1.93
C GLY A 75 1.10 9.47 -1.19
N LYS A 76 -0.07 10.04 -0.90
CA LYS A 76 -0.23 11.37 -0.28
C LYS A 76 -0.53 11.32 1.23
N VAL A 77 -0.55 10.13 1.81
CA VAL A 77 -0.88 9.96 3.23
C VAL A 77 0.25 10.50 4.14
N PRO A 78 -0.07 10.90 5.38
CA PRO A 78 0.95 11.17 6.39
C PRO A 78 1.86 9.97 6.61
N SER A 79 3.13 10.23 6.92
CA SER A 79 4.09 9.18 7.24
C SER A 79 3.68 8.44 8.53
N SER A 80 4.15 7.19 8.66
CA SER A 80 4.02 6.37 9.86
C SER A 80 5.37 5.71 10.19
N PRO A 81 5.58 5.20 11.42
CA PRO A 81 6.80 4.46 11.76
C PRO A 81 7.11 3.33 10.78
N GLN A 82 6.07 2.63 10.31
CA GLN A 82 6.21 1.52 9.40
C GLN A 82 6.50 1.97 7.96
N LEU A 83 5.78 2.97 7.43
CA LEU A 83 6.04 3.54 6.11
C LEU A 83 7.47 4.11 6.03
N LYS A 84 7.99 4.64 7.14
CA LYS A 84 9.36 5.13 7.25
C LYS A 84 10.40 4.02 7.24
N THR A 85 10.08 2.87 7.83
CA THR A 85 11.02 1.75 8.05
C THR A 85 11.04 0.77 6.89
N PHE A 86 9.87 0.32 6.42
CA PHE A 86 9.73 -0.70 5.38
C PHE A 86 9.39 -0.12 4.02
N GLY A 87 8.86 1.10 3.99
CA GLY A 87 8.24 1.67 2.80
C GLY A 87 6.80 1.16 2.61
N PRO A 88 6.12 1.64 1.57
CA PRO A 88 4.75 1.28 1.29
C PRO A 88 4.66 -0.12 0.68
N ASN A 89 3.47 -0.70 0.76
CA ASN A 89 3.15 -1.86 -0.05
C ASN A 89 3.08 -1.45 -1.55
N MET A 90 3.62 -2.30 -2.43
CA MET A 90 3.73 -2.07 -3.88
C MET A 90 2.78 -2.95 -4.71
N LEU A 91 1.85 -3.67 -4.09
CA LEU A 91 0.93 -4.59 -4.76
C LEU A 91 0.03 -3.88 -5.77
N LEU A 92 -0.55 -2.74 -5.41
CA LEU A 92 -1.35 -1.93 -6.34
C LEU A 92 -0.49 -1.34 -7.47
N ALA A 93 0.71 -0.86 -7.14
CA ALA A 93 1.65 -0.38 -8.16
C ALA A 93 2.01 -1.49 -9.15
N LYS A 94 2.29 -2.71 -8.67
CA LYS A 94 2.53 -3.87 -9.53
C LYS A 94 1.32 -4.17 -10.41
N ALA A 95 0.12 -4.22 -9.82
CA ALA A 95 -1.11 -4.50 -10.56
C ALA A 95 -1.35 -3.49 -11.69
N LEU A 96 -1.09 -2.20 -11.44
CA LEU A 96 -1.18 -1.14 -12.44
C LEU A 96 -0.10 -1.26 -13.53
N LEU A 97 1.14 -1.63 -13.17
CA LEU A 97 2.18 -1.91 -14.17
C LEU A 97 1.81 -3.09 -15.09
N GLU A 98 1.15 -4.13 -14.55
CA GLU A 98 0.63 -5.26 -15.33
C GLU A 98 -0.46 -4.84 -16.32
N GLN A 99 -1.12 -3.70 -16.08
CA GLN A 99 -2.06 -3.06 -17.01
C GLN A 99 -1.41 -2.02 -17.95
N GLY A 100 -0.08 -1.83 -17.88
CA GLY A 100 0.66 -0.87 -18.70
C GLY A 100 0.69 0.56 -18.14
N GLU A 101 0.19 0.78 -16.92
CA GLU A 101 0.08 2.11 -16.29
C GLU A 101 1.40 2.56 -15.64
N SER A 102 2.46 2.70 -16.44
CA SER A 102 3.80 3.05 -15.93
C SER A 102 3.91 4.48 -15.42
N ALA A 103 3.24 5.44 -16.06
CA ALA A 103 3.36 6.86 -15.71
C ALA A 103 2.86 7.16 -14.29
N ILE A 104 1.67 6.66 -13.94
CA ILE A 104 1.09 6.87 -12.61
C ILE A 104 1.91 6.21 -11.49
N VAL A 105 2.55 5.08 -11.79
CA VAL A 105 3.40 4.38 -10.82
C VAL A 105 4.69 5.14 -10.59
N LEU A 106 5.24 5.81 -11.61
CA LEU A 106 6.37 6.73 -11.44
C LEU A 106 5.99 7.94 -10.58
N ASP A 107 4.80 8.52 -10.77
CA ASP A 107 4.30 9.62 -9.96
C ASP A 107 4.09 9.21 -8.50
N TYR A 108 3.54 8.01 -8.28
CA TYR A 108 3.42 7.43 -6.95
C TYR A 108 4.78 7.27 -6.24
N LEU A 109 5.80 6.78 -6.95
CA LEU A 109 7.15 6.66 -6.40
C LEU A 109 7.77 8.03 -6.03
N GLU A 110 7.39 9.11 -6.72
CA GLU A 110 7.78 10.47 -6.37
C GLU A 110 7.11 10.94 -5.07
N LEU A 111 5.80 10.72 -4.92
CA LEU A 111 5.04 11.07 -3.72
C LEU A 111 5.57 10.34 -2.47
N CYS A 112 5.92 9.07 -2.66
CA CYS A 112 6.50 8.21 -1.64
C CYS A 112 7.80 8.74 -1.02
N LYS A 113 8.55 9.62 -1.71
CA LYS A 113 9.80 10.20 -1.18
C LYS A 113 9.62 10.96 0.14
N SER A 114 8.41 11.44 0.41
CA SER A 114 8.06 12.20 1.62
C SER A 114 8.16 11.37 2.90
N PHE A 115 7.88 10.06 2.85
CA PHE A 115 7.92 9.19 4.03
C PHE A 115 9.11 8.22 4.10
N TRP A 116 9.83 7.95 3.01
CA TRP A 116 10.93 6.99 3.04
C TRP A 116 12.15 7.52 3.81
N GLY A 117 12.63 6.74 4.78
CA GLY A 117 13.89 7.03 5.47
C GLY A 117 15.07 7.16 4.49
N LYS A 118 16.00 8.09 4.77
CA LYS A 118 17.14 8.44 3.90
C LYS A 118 17.92 7.24 3.34
N VAL A 119 18.00 6.14 4.11
CA VAL A 119 18.78 4.94 3.78
C VAL A 119 18.12 4.08 2.67
N PHE A 120 16.79 3.97 2.64
CA PHE A 120 16.07 3.25 1.58
C PHE A 120 15.93 4.07 0.28
N ARG A 121 16.09 5.39 0.38
CA ARG A 121 15.65 6.38 -0.61
C ARG A 121 16.44 6.39 -1.93
N LEU A 122 17.66 5.87 -1.98
CA LEU A 122 18.56 6.13 -3.12
C LEU A 122 18.79 4.93 -4.03
N GLY A 123 19.07 3.74 -3.48
CA GLY A 123 19.37 2.56 -4.30
C GLY A 123 18.10 1.92 -4.90
N LYS A 124 17.15 1.59 -4.02
CA LYS A 124 15.97 0.78 -4.37
C LYS A 124 15.00 1.52 -5.28
N ILE A 125 14.60 2.75 -4.91
CA ILE A 125 13.71 3.59 -5.73
C ILE A 125 14.31 3.79 -7.13
N ARG A 126 15.60 4.12 -7.22
CA ARG A 126 16.26 4.35 -8.51
C ARG A 126 16.20 3.10 -9.38
N LYS A 127 16.48 1.92 -8.82
CA LYS A 127 16.37 0.64 -9.54
C LYS A 127 14.95 0.42 -10.06
N TRP A 128 13.94 0.60 -9.22
CA TRP A 128 12.53 0.44 -9.62
C TRP A 128 12.11 1.42 -10.70
N LYS A 129 12.44 2.71 -10.56
CA LYS A 129 12.15 3.72 -11.58
C LYS A 129 12.82 3.41 -12.92
N ASN A 130 14.05 2.92 -12.90
CA ASN A 130 14.77 2.56 -14.12
C ASN A 130 14.11 1.37 -14.83
N ALA A 131 13.74 0.32 -14.08
CA ALA A 131 13.01 -0.83 -14.63
C ALA A 131 11.66 -0.40 -15.24
N ILE A 132 10.85 0.40 -14.52
CA ILE A 132 9.57 0.91 -15.04
C ILE A 132 9.76 1.72 -16.32
N LYS A 133 10.78 2.57 -16.38
CA LYS A 133 11.11 3.35 -17.59
C LYS A 133 11.58 2.49 -18.77
N ALA A 134 12.11 1.30 -18.50
CA ALA A 134 12.47 0.31 -19.51
C ALA A 134 11.27 -0.56 -19.95
N GLY A 135 10.07 -0.32 -19.40
CA GLY A 135 8.88 -1.15 -19.66
C GLY A 135 8.87 -2.45 -18.85
N GLU A 136 9.72 -2.57 -17.84
CA GLU A 136 9.80 -3.74 -16.97
C GLU A 136 8.99 -3.55 -15.70
N ILE A 137 8.47 -4.65 -15.15
CA ILE A 137 7.90 -4.67 -13.80
C ILE A 137 9.05 -4.91 -12.81
N PRO A 138 9.35 -3.97 -11.90
CA PRO A 138 10.41 -4.17 -10.93
C PRO A 138 10.12 -5.35 -9.99
N ASP A 139 11.18 -6.03 -9.58
CA ASP A 139 11.11 -6.88 -8.39
C ASP A 139 10.96 -5.99 -7.14
N PHE A 140 9.74 -5.92 -6.62
CA PHE A 140 9.40 -5.19 -5.41
C PHE A 140 9.80 -5.95 -4.11
N GLY A 141 10.10 -7.24 -4.21
CA GLY A 141 10.47 -8.10 -3.08
C GLY A 141 9.47 -8.02 -1.93
N ALA A 142 9.99 -7.85 -0.71
CA ALA A 142 9.17 -7.82 0.51
C ALA A 142 8.13 -6.68 0.56
N ASN A 143 8.25 -5.63 -0.27
CA ASN A 143 7.21 -4.59 -0.36
C ASN A 143 5.91 -5.08 -1.01
N LEU A 144 5.85 -6.31 -1.54
CA LEU A 144 4.58 -6.93 -1.91
C LEU A 144 3.84 -7.53 -0.70
N LEU A 145 4.56 -7.77 0.42
CA LEU A 145 4.05 -8.46 1.61
C LEU A 145 3.87 -7.52 2.81
N TYR A 146 4.72 -6.51 2.96
CA TYR A 146 4.60 -5.56 4.07
C TYR A 146 3.22 -4.91 4.09
N HIS A 147 2.63 -4.76 5.28
CA HIS A 147 1.29 -4.19 5.45
C HIS A 147 0.14 -5.00 4.81
N ALA A 148 0.43 -6.19 4.28
CA ALA A 148 -0.52 -7.21 3.84
C ALA A 148 -0.35 -8.53 4.63
N LEU A 149 0.34 -8.46 5.78
CA LEU A 149 0.59 -9.57 6.72
C LEU A 149 0.10 -9.16 8.11
N LYS A 150 -0.35 -10.15 8.89
CA LYS A 150 -0.94 -9.92 10.21
C LYS A 150 0.06 -9.27 11.17
N SER A 151 -0.46 -8.49 12.11
CA SER A 151 0.29 -7.98 13.27
C SER A 151 0.80 -9.15 14.15
N GLY A 152 1.95 -9.72 13.81
CA GLY A 152 2.51 -10.90 14.47
C GLY A 152 3.33 -11.81 13.55
N GLU A 153 3.14 -11.71 12.23
CA GLU A 153 3.93 -12.44 11.22
C GLU A 153 5.18 -11.64 10.78
N ALA A 154 5.76 -10.87 11.70
CA ALA A 154 7.07 -10.28 11.49
C ALA A 154 8.11 -11.41 11.41
N ILE A 155 8.48 -11.72 10.17
CA ILE A 155 9.72 -12.35 9.69
C ILE A 155 10.47 -13.06 10.81
N GLY A 156 10.36 -14.39 10.81
CA GLY A 156 11.15 -15.25 11.68
C GLY A 156 12.58 -14.73 11.82
N LYS A 157 12.93 -14.36 13.05
CA LYS A 157 14.33 -14.31 13.47
C LYS A 157 14.90 -15.69 13.16
N LYS A 158 15.65 -15.82 12.07
CA LYS A 158 16.59 -16.92 11.96
C LYS A 158 17.60 -16.71 13.08
N LYS A 159 17.48 -17.55 14.12
CA LYS A 159 18.62 -17.93 14.94
C LYS A 159 19.66 -18.60 14.05
#